data_AF-A0A5M9QIL2-F1
#
_entry.id   AF-A0A5M9QIL2-F1
#
_cell.length_a   1.000
_cell.length_b   1.000
_cell.length_c   1.000
_cell.angle_alpha   90.00
_cell.angle_beta   90.00
_cell.angle_gamma   90.00
#
_symmetry.space_group_name_H-M   'P 1'
#
loop_
_entity.id
_entity.type
_entity.pdbx_description
1 polymer ?
#
loop_
_entity_poly.entity_id
_entity_poly.type
_entity_poly.pdbx_seq_one_letter_code
_entity_poly.pdbx_strand_id
1 'polypeptide(L)'
;MSIFTQLFKTHIKILMPLAFMAFANMAFADSESLQKLFKEYNVSKDKQEYIKKQCDMAHFDFNPKNKQEQTYLFETTQIDCEVQHLGEVLGSTQGILASLNYGYNEYDKLLNKYYKLYRTELKKKGKTTPTGAFSHEPNIQNIKKGQNGQDTLLEEQRAWLKLRDSYEAYIQKHHAHIYDINGGGTIYSIEASNARLGFLKMRVNELFSRYLMMITDGGVEFDSIFGCKLDDGDI
;
A
#
# COMPACT_ATOMS: atom_id res chain seq x y z
N MET A 1 -54.78 -14.33 2.55
CA MET A 1 -54.69 -14.68 1.11
C MET A 1 -54.79 -13.37 0.36
N SER A 2 -53.67 -12.73 -0.03
CA SER A 2 -53.04 -12.86 -1.36
C SER A 2 -54.11 -12.83 -2.48
N ILE A 3 -54.13 -11.87 -3.39
CA ILE A 3 -53.18 -11.77 -4.51
C ILE A 3 -53.20 -10.32 -5.04
N PHE A 4 -52.07 -9.61 -4.93
CA PHE A 4 -51.65 -8.57 -5.88
C PHE A 4 -50.11 -8.60 -5.95
N THR A 5 -49.58 -9.78 -6.25
CA THR A 5 -48.17 -10.01 -6.60
C THR A 5 -48.07 -10.08 -8.12
N GLN A 6 -47.76 -8.96 -8.75
CA GLN A 6 -47.07 -8.92 -10.05
C GLN A 6 -46.58 -7.50 -10.32
N LEU A 7 -45.44 -7.14 -9.71
CA LEU A 7 -44.52 -6.08 -10.15
C LEU A 7 -43.20 -6.19 -9.36
N PHE A 8 -42.59 -7.38 -9.42
CA PHE A 8 -41.18 -7.58 -9.07
C PHE A 8 -40.41 -7.82 -10.37
N LYS A 9 -39.81 -6.75 -10.92
CA LYS A 9 -38.57 -6.81 -11.73
C LYS A 9 -38.08 -5.41 -12.10
N THR A 10 -37.75 -4.63 -11.09
CA THR A 10 -36.75 -3.57 -11.20
C THR A 10 -36.06 -3.49 -9.85
N HIS A 11 -34.95 -4.23 -9.70
CA HIS A 11 -33.98 -3.96 -8.66
C HIS A 11 -33.38 -2.59 -8.94
N ILE A 12 -34.08 -1.57 -8.47
CA ILE A 12 -33.59 -0.22 -8.35
C ILE A 12 -32.48 -0.29 -7.29
N LYS A 13 -31.24 -0.43 -7.76
CA LYS A 13 -30.02 -0.11 -7.00
C LYS A 13 -30.06 1.41 -6.75
N ILE A 14 -30.84 1.84 -5.77
CA ILE A 14 -30.82 3.21 -5.30
C ILE A 14 -29.99 3.30 -4.02
N LEU A 15 -28.95 4.10 -4.20
CA LEU A 15 -28.29 4.93 -3.23
C LEU A 15 -27.34 4.26 -2.22
N MET A 16 -26.06 4.18 -2.62
CA MET A 16 -24.99 4.57 -1.70
C MET A 16 -23.84 5.33 -2.40
N PRO A 17 -24.05 6.48 -3.08
CA PRO A 17 -22.99 7.25 -3.71
C PRO A 17 -22.63 8.53 -2.91
N LEU A 18 -23.20 8.75 -1.72
CA LEU A 18 -23.13 10.06 -1.04
C LEU A 18 -22.41 10.06 0.32
N ALA A 19 -21.91 8.93 0.80
CA ALA A 19 -21.07 8.86 1.99
C ALA A 19 -19.57 8.60 1.68
N PHE A 20 -19.18 8.60 0.39
CA PHE A 20 -17.82 8.32 -0.08
C PHE A 20 -16.90 9.55 -0.11
N MET A 21 -17.43 10.77 0.04
CA MET A 21 -16.67 12.02 -0.19
C MET A 21 -15.82 12.54 0.99
N ALA A 22 -15.74 11.86 2.13
CA ALA A 22 -15.07 12.44 3.30
C ALA A 22 -13.73 11.80 3.68
N PHE A 23 -13.39 10.61 3.16
CA PHE A 23 -12.15 9.90 3.53
C PHE A 23 -11.31 9.38 2.35
N ALA A 24 -11.77 9.60 1.12
CA ALA A 24 -11.03 9.34 -0.13
C ALA A 24 -10.54 10.65 -0.78
N ASN A 25 -10.20 11.67 0.02
CA ASN A 25 -9.72 12.97 -0.48
C ASN A 25 -8.25 12.93 -0.91
N MET A 26 -7.89 11.93 -1.71
CA MET A 26 -6.89 12.11 -2.76
C MET A 26 -7.57 11.65 -4.04
N ALA A 27 -8.49 12.48 -4.53
CA ALA A 27 -8.90 12.36 -5.92
C ALA A 27 -7.61 12.38 -6.77
N PHE A 28 -7.56 11.54 -7.80
CA PHE A 28 -6.47 11.44 -8.77
C PHE A 28 -5.90 12.81 -9.23
N ALA A 29 -6.72 13.88 -9.24
CA ALA A 29 -6.29 15.22 -9.64
C ALA A 29 -5.62 16.06 -8.52
N ASP A 30 -5.75 15.69 -7.25
CA ASP A 30 -5.39 16.52 -6.09
C ASP A 30 -4.10 16.06 -5.37
N SER A 31 -3.47 15.01 -5.87
CA SER A 31 -2.16 14.55 -5.42
C SER A 31 -1.09 15.59 -5.83
N GLU A 32 -0.57 16.35 -4.86
CA GLU A 32 0.49 17.35 -5.08
C GLU A 32 1.73 16.73 -5.77
N SER A 33 2.06 15.49 -5.40
CA SER A 33 3.16 14.72 -5.99
C SER A 33 2.90 14.35 -7.45
N LEU A 34 1.66 13.98 -7.80
CA LEU A 34 1.30 13.65 -9.18
C LEU A 34 1.31 14.91 -10.07
N GLN A 35 0.78 16.03 -9.55
CA GLN A 35 0.83 17.32 -10.25
C GLN A 35 2.27 17.81 -10.46
N LYS A 36 3.12 17.62 -9.46
CA LYS A 36 4.56 17.92 -9.57
C LYS A 36 5.20 17.08 -10.68
N LEU A 37 4.91 15.78 -10.72
CA LEU A 37 5.44 14.87 -11.75
C LEU A 37 4.97 15.27 -13.16
N PHE A 38 3.68 15.59 -13.31
CA PHE A 38 3.14 16.06 -14.59
C PHE A 38 3.83 17.33 -15.09
N LYS A 39 4.11 18.27 -14.19
CA LYS A 39 4.83 19.49 -14.51
C LYS A 39 6.29 19.22 -14.89
N GLU A 40 6.98 18.35 -14.14
CA GLU A 40 8.38 18.02 -14.36
C GLU A 40 8.62 17.33 -15.72
N TYR A 41 7.72 16.44 -16.12
CA TYR A 41 7.82 15.68 -17.36
C TYR A 41 7.00 16.27 -18.52
N ASN A 42 6.43 17.47 -18.36
CA ASN A 42 5.56 18.12 -19.35
C ASN A 42 4.45 17.21 -19.88
N VAL A 43 3.78 16.46 -19.00
CA VAL A 43 2.71 15.54 -19.37
C VAL A 43 1.51 16.34 -19.87
N SER A 44 1.11 16.11 -21.11
CA SER A 44 0.00 16.82 -21.75
C SER A 44 -1.36 16.49 -21.10
N LYS A 45 -2.33 17.41 -21.20
CA LYS A 45 -3.64 17.26 -20.53
C LYS A 45 -4.42 16.02 -20.98
N ASP A 46 -4.35 15.67 -22.25
CA ASP A 46 -4.95 14.46 -22.82
C ASP A 46 -4.36 13.19 -22.19
N LYS A 47 -3.05 13.16 -21.95
CA LYS A 47 -2.37 12.07 -21.24
C LYS A 47 -2.76 12.02 -19.77
N GLN A 48 -2.88 13.17 -19.09
CA GLN A 48 -3.36 13.21 -17.70
C GLN A 48 -4.80 12.70 -17.58
N GLU A 49 -5.68 13.10 -18.50
CA GLU A 49 -7.07 12.65 -18.55
C GLU A 49 -7.18 11.16 -18.88
N TYR A 50 -6.33 10.65 -19.76
CA TYR A 50 -6.21 9.21 -20.03
C TYR A 50 -5.90 8.43 -18.74
N ILE A 51 -4.85 8.82 -18.01
CA ILE A 51 -4.47 8.13 -16.76
C ILE A 51 -5.61 8.22 -15.74
N LYS A 52 -6.23 9.40 -15.59
CA LYS A 52 -7.39 9.60 -14.70
C LYS A 52 -8.53 8.64 -15.02
N LYS A 53 -8.81 8.43 -16.30
CA LYS A 53 -9.88 7.52 -16.76
C LYS A 53 -9.53 6.06 -16.49
N GLN A 54 -8.28 5.65 -16.71
CA GLN A 54 -7.86 4.28 -16.42
C GLN A 54 -7.90 3.98 -14.92
N CYS A 55 -7.52 4.95 -14.09
CA CYS A 55 -7.51 4.83 -12.64
C CYS A 55 -8.80 5.29 -11.97
N ASP A 56 -9.90 5.37 -12.72
CA ASP A 56 -11.22 5.57 -12.13
C ASP A 56 -11.60 4.32 -11.34
N MET A 57 -11.73 4.50 -10.03
CA MET A 57 -11.96 3.42 -9.09
C MET A 57 -13.33 2.76 -9.26
N ALA A 58 -14.25 3.38 -10.00
CA ALA A 58 -15.50 2.76 -10.42
C ALA A 58 -15.29 1.52 -11.32
N HIS A 59 -14.10 1.34 -11.91
CA HIS A 59 -13.75 0.19 -12.74
C HIS A 59 -13.22 -1.02 -11.96
N PHE A 60 -13.02 -0.89 -10.65
CA PHE A 60 -12.41 -1.94 -9.84
C PHE A 60 -13.47 -2.60 -8.96
N ASP A 61 -13.56 -3.93 -9.07
CA ASP A 61 -14.45 -4.74 -8.25
C ASP A 61 -13.72 -5.15 -6.97
N PHE A 62 -14.01 -4.44 -5.88
CA PHE A 62 -13.51 -4.79 -4.56
C PHE A 62 -14.60 -5.50 -3.76
N ASN A 63 -14.24 -6.57 -3.05
CA ASN A 63 -15.10 -7.22 -2.07
C ASN A 63 -14.57 -7.03 -0.64
N PRO A 64 -14.50 -5.79 -0.11
CA PRO A 64 -13.94 -5.52 1.21
C PRO A 64 -14.88 -6.00 2.32
N LYS A 65 -14.33 -6.55 3.40
CA LYS A 65 -15.12 -6.99 4.56
C LYS A 65 -15.58 -5.81 5.44
N ASN A 66 -14.87 -4.69 5.39
CA ASN A 66 -15.18 -3.49 6.17
C ASN A 66 -14.64 -2.21 5.49
N LYS A 67 -15.02 -1.06 6.05
CA LYS A 67 -14.65 0.26 5.51
C LYS A 67 -13.13 0.50 5.49
N GLN A 68 -12.40 -0.02 6.47
CA GLN A 68 -10.95 0.16 6.58
C GLN A 68 -10.21 -0.62 5.49
N GLU A 69 -10.63 -1.86 5.25
CA GLU A 69 -10.15 -2.68 4.12
C GLU A 69 -10.50 -2.06 2.77
N GLN A 70 -11.72 -1.54 2.61
CA GLN A 70 -12.09 -0.83 1.40
C GLN A 70 -11.19 0.39 1.14
N THR A 71 -10.93 1.17 2.18
CA THR A 71 -10.08 2.37 2.08
C THR A 71 -8.65 1.98 1.69
N TYR A 72 -8.12 0.95 2.33
CA TYR A 72 -6.80 0.42 2.01
C TYR A 72 -6.69 -0.05 0.56
N LEU A 73 -7.63 -0.90 0.12
CA LEU A 73 -7.66 -1.42 -1.25
C LEU A 73 -7.76 -0.29 -2.27
N PHE A 74 -8.60 0.71 -2.02
CA PHE A 74 -8.71 1.90 -2.87
C PHE A 74 -7.36 2.63 -2.97
N GLU A 75 -6.73 2.95 -1.84
CA GLU A 75 -5.48 3.71 -1.81
C GLU A 75 -4.34 2.96 -2.50
N THR A 76 -4.15 1.67 -2.24
CA THR A 76 -3.07 0.90 -2.87
C THR A 76 -3.33 0.67 -4.35
N THR A 77 -4.58 0.39 -4.75
CA THR A 77 -4.92 0.14 -6.15
C THR A 77 -4.82 1.41 -6.99
N GLN A 78 -5.23 2.55 -6.43
CA GLN A 78 -5.07 3.84 -7.10
C GLN A 78 -3.60 4.14 -7.39
N ILE A 79 -2.71 4.00 -6.39
CA ILE A 79 -1.27 4.23 -6.56
C ILE A 79 -0.70 3.26 -7.60
N ASP A 80 -1.06 1.98 -7.53
CA ASP A 80 -0.56 0.96 -8.46
C ASP A 80 -0.98 1.24 -9.90
N CYS A 81 -2.24 1.62 -10.11
CA CYS A 81 -2.76 2.04 -11.40
C CYS A 81 -2.03 3.29 -11.93
N GLU A 82 -1.83 4.29 -11.08
CA GLU A 82 -1.11 5.52 -11.41
C GLU A 82 0.32 5.21 -11.85
N VAL A 83 1.06 4.40 -11.09
CA VAL A 83 2.44 3.98 -11.42
C VAL A 83 2.51 3.30 -12.78
N GLN A 84 1.59 2.38 -13.06
CA GLN A 84 1.55 1.64 -14.32
C GLN A 84 1.37 2.61 -15.50
N HIS A 85 0.29 3.39 -15.49
CA HIS A 85 -0.06 4.23 -16.62
C HIS A 85 0.84 5.46 -16.75
N LEU A 86 1.44 5.97 -15.66
CA LEU A 86 2.53 6.93 -15.75
C LEU A 86 3.73 6.32 -16.48
N GLY A 87 4.11 5.08 -16.16
CA GLY A 87 5.19 4.36 -16.85
C GLY A 87 4.95 4.25 -18.35
N GLU A 88 3.72 3.91 -18.75
CA GLU A 88 3.30 3.85 -20.16
C GLU A 88 3.33 5.22 -20.84
N VAL A 89 2.76 6.24 -20.19
CA VAL A 89 2.61 7.59 -20.75
C VAL A 89 3.95 8.32 -20.91
N LEU A 90 4.87 8.12 -19.97
CA LEU A 90 6.21 8.71 -20.00
C LEU A 90 7.15 7.95 -20.95
N GLY A 91 6.96 6.63 -21.11
CA GLY A 91 7.49 5.79 -22.20
C GLY A 91 9.02 5.64 -22.31
N SER A 92 9.78 6.41 -21.54
CA SER A 92 11.26 6.34 -21.47
C SER A 92 11.71 5.63 -20.19
N THR A 93 12.95 5.12 -20.16
CA THR A 93 13.52 4.58 -18.92
C THR A 93 13.44 5.59 -17.77
N GLN A 94 13.82 6.85 -18.01
CA GLN A 94 13.73 7.91 -17.00
C GLN A 94 12.29 8.14 -16.55
N GLY A 95 11.35 8.10 -17.50
CA GLY A 95 9.92 8.14 -17.22
C GLY A 95 9.44 7.02 -16.32
N ILE A 96 9.79 5.78 -16.63
CA ILE A 96 9.46 4.59 -15.83
C ILE A 96 10.05 4.72 -14.42
N LEU A 97 11.33 5.12 -14.30
CA LEU A 97 11.97 5.36 -13.01
C LEU A 97 11.27 6.46 -12.20
N ALA A 98 10.80 7.52 -12.88
CA ALA A 98 10.04 8.58 -12.24
C ALA A 98 8.67 8.10 -11.74
N SER A 99 7.97 7.26 -12.50
CA SER A 99 6.73 6.60 -12.08
C SER A 99 6.95 5.70 -10.86
N LEU A 100 8.04 4.92 -10.85
CA LEU A 100 8.38 4.07 -9.70
C LEU A 100 8.74 4.89 -8.46
N ASN A 101 9.45 6.00 -8.64
CA ASN A 101 9.77 6.93 -7.56
C ASN A 101 8.51 7.65 -7.03
N TYR A 102 7.57 7.99 -7.91
CA TYR A 102 6.24 8.46 -7.53
C TYR A 102 5.53 7.43 -6.62
N GLY A 103 5.43 6.19 -7.09
CA GLY A 103 4.84 5.10 -6.31
C GLY A 103 5.52 4.92 -4.95
N TYR A 104 6.86 4.94 -4.92
CA TYR A 104 7.62 4.83 -3.67
C TYR A 104 7.24 5.94 -2.67
N ASN A 105 7.16 7.19 -3.13
CA ASN A 105 6.80 8.32 -2.28
C ASN A 105 5.35 8.22 -1.76
N GLU A 106 4.40 7.77 -2.58
CA GLU A 106 3.02 7.58 -2.13
C GLU A 106 2.88 6.43 -1.13
N TYR A 107 3.58 5.31 -1.36
CA TYR A 107 3.61 4.22 -0.40
C TYR A 107 4.32 4.61 0.92
N ASP A 108 5.29 5.52 0.92
CA ASP A 108 5.90 6.02 2.16
C ASP A 108 4.92 6.88 2.98
N LYS A 109 4.00 7.60 2.31
CA LYS A 109 2.87 8.25 2.99
C LYS A 109 1.94 7.22 3.63
N LEU A 110 1.62 6.13 2.93
CA LEU A 110 0.80 5.04 3.48
C LEU A 110 1.50 4.33 4.65
N LEU A 111 2.82 4.10 4.56
CA LEU A 111 3.63 3.54 5.65
C LEU A 111 3.45 4.37 6.92
N ASN A 112 3.62 5.69 6.81
CA ASN A 112 3.46 6.62 7.92
C ASN A 112 2.02 6.67 8.45
N LYS A 113 1.03 6.62 7.56
CA LYS A 113 -0.40 6.58 7.92
C LYS A 113 -0.73 5.35 8.74
N TYR A 114 -0.42 4.15 8.25
CA TYR A 114 -0.78 2.90 8.91
C TYR A 114 0.04 2.64 10.17
N TYR A 115 1.30 3.08 10.23
CA TYR A 115 2.06 3.09 11.48
C TYR A 115 1.36 3.92 12.57
N LYS A 116 0.90 5.14 12.24
CA LYS A 116 0.19 6.01 13.19
C LYS A 116 -1.14 5.41 13.63
N LEU A 117 -1.90 4.83 12.71
CA LEU A 117 -3.18 4.17 13.01
C LEU A 117 -2.96 2.97 13.93
N TYR A 118 -2.05 2.06 13.57
CA TYR A 118 -1.73 0.88 14.38
C TYR A 118 -1.27 1.26 15.79
N ARG A 119 -0.33 2.20 15.89
CA ARG A 119 0.16 2.71 17.18
C ARG A 119 -0.97 3.28 18.02
N THR A 120 -1.91 3.99 17.43
CA THR A 120 -3.06 4.59 18.15
C THR A 120 -3.96 3.50 18.75
N GLU A 121 -4.25 2.44 17.99
CA GLU A 121 -5.08 1.33 18.49
C GLU A 121 -4.38 0.50 19.57
N LEU A 122 -3.06 0.29 19.45
CA LEU A 122 -2.26 -0.31 20.53
C LEU A 122 -2.36 0.46 21.84
N LYS A 123 -2.26 1.80 21.77
CA LYS A 123 -2.44 2.66 22.95
C LYS A 123 -3.82 2.51 23.58
N LYS A 124 -4.88 2.50 22.77
CA LYS A 124 -6.26 2.36 23.25
C LYS A 124 -6.51 1.04 23.96
N LYS A 125 -5.96 -0.07 23.44
CA LYS A 125 -6.13 -1.40 24.04
C LYS A 125 -5.22 -1.66 25.26
N GLY A 126 -4.41 -0.69 25.68
CA GLY A 126 -3.44 -0.87 26.77
C GLY A 126 -2.40 -1.96 26.51
N LYS A 127 -2.29 -2.42 25.26
CA LYS A 127 -1.36 -3.47 24.86
C LYS A 127 0.01 -2.85 24.65
N THR A 128 1.00 -3.44 25.30
CA THR A 128 2.39 -3.09 25.13
C THR A 128 2.98 -3.83 23.93
N THR A 129 2.74 -5.13 23.78
CA THR A 129 3.33 -5.91 22.68
C THR A 129 2.51 -5.90 21.39
N PRO A 130 3.15 -5.81 20.21
CA PRO A 130 2.52 -6.12 18.94
C PRO A 130 1.99 -7.56 18.97
N THR A 131 0.68 -7.76 18.74
CA THR A 131 0.10 -9.09 18.51
C THR A 131 -0.19 -9.27 17.02
N GLY A 132 0.39 -10.29 16.37
CA GLY A 132 0.13 -10.67 14.98
C GLY A 132 1.02 -11.81 14.49
N ALA A 133 0.72 -12.42 13.33
CA ALA A 133 1.45 -13.57 12.78
C ALA A 133 2.97 -13.33 12.53
N PHE A 134 3.43 -12.07 12.59
CA PHE A 134 4.82 -11.66 12.46
C PHE A 134 5.46 -11.17 13.77
N SER A 135 4.72 -11.14 14.89
CA SER A 135 5.33 -10.90 16.19
C SER A 135 6.04 -12.18 16.62
N HIS A 136 7.36 -12.23 16.45
CA HIS A 136 8.16 -13.05 17.36
C HIS A 136 7.95 -12.42 18.73
N GLU A 137 7.07 -12.99 19.56
CA GLU A 137 7.00 -12.60 20.96
C GLU A 137 8.42 -12.75 21.51
N PRO A 138 9.10 -11.66 21.88
CA PRO A 138 10.43 -11.78 22.45
C PRO A 138 10.26 -12.62 23.72
N ASN A 139 11.02 -13.72 23.83
CA ASN A 139 11.02 -14.61 24.98
C ASN A 139 11.08 -13.76 26.26
N ILE A 140 9.97 -13.76 27.01
CA ILE A 140 9.61 -12.79 28.07
C ILE A 140 10.40 -13.10 29.36
N GLN A 141 11.72 -13.18 29.27
CA GLN A 141 12.61 -13.27 30.43
C GLN A 141 13.48 -12.02 30.62
N ASN A 142 13.59 -11.16 29.60
CA ASN A 142 14.53 -10.03 29.62
C ASN A 142 13.90 -8.62 29.48
N ILE A 143 12.58 -8.49 29.50
CA ILE A 143 11.96 -7.16 29.60
C ILE A 143 12.26 -6.63 31.00
N LYS A 144 13.19 -5.69 31.09
CA LYS A 144 13.40 -4.92 32.32
C LYS A 144 12.05 -4.36 32.75
N LYS A 145 11.63 -4.69 33.97
CA LYS A 145 10.42 -4.21 34.65
C LYS A 145 10.34 -2.68 34.46
N GLY A 146 9.58 -2.20 33.47
CA GLY A 146 9.50 -0.78 33.09
C GLY A 146 9.53 -0.43 31.59
N GLN A 147 9.88 -1.37 30.68
CA GLN A 147 9.75 -1.12 29.24
C GLN A 147 8.29 -1.32 28.78
N ASN A 148 7.63 -0.22 28.44
CA ASN A 148 6.27 -0.22 27.90
C ASN A 148 6.38 -0.63 26.43
N GLY A 149 5.68 -1.65 25.95
CA GLY A 149 5.85 -2.12 24.56
C GLY A 149 5.40 -1.14 23.44
N GLN A 150 4.93 0.07 23.77
CA GLN A 150 5.00 1.20 22.84
C GLN A 150 6.44 1.46 22.36
N ASP A 151 7.41 1.24 23.25
CA ASP A 151 8.84 1.29 22.98
C ASP A 151 9.23 0.18 22.01
N THR A 152 8.65 -1.02 22.13
CA THR A 152 8.89 -2.16 21.24
C THR A 152 8.42 -1.90 19.81
N LEU A 153 7.23 -1.31 19.59
CA LEU A 153 6.77 -0.95 18.24
C LEU A 153 7.68 0.13 17.61
N LEU A 154 8.06 1.14 18.40
CA LEU A 154 8.92 2.21 17.94
C LEU A 154 10.31 1.68 17.59
N GLU A 155 10.84 0.75 18.38
CA GLU A 155 12.10 0.04 18.12
C GLU A 155 12.01 -0.84 16.88
N GLU A 156 10.92 -1.60 16.71
CA GLU A 156 10.66 -2.40 15.50
C GLU A 156 10.64 -1.51 14.25
N GLN A 157 9.92 -0.38 14.29
CA GLN A 157 9.87 0.55 13.17
C GLN A 157 11.24 1.20 12.90
N ARG A 158 12.00 1.57 13.94
CA ARG A 158 13.38 2.09 13.79
C ARG A 158 14.32 1.04 13.19
N ALA A 159 14.20 -0.22 13.61
CA ALA A 159 14.99 -1.32 13.07
C ALA A 159 14.62 -1.58 11.60
N TRP A 160 13.33 -1.57 11.26
CA TRP A 160 12.88 -1.70 9.88
C TRP A 160 13.37 -0.54 9.00
N LEU A 161 13.33 0.70 9.47
CA LEU A 161 13.88 1.85 8.74
C LEU A 161 15.39 1.68 8.48
N LYS A 162 16.16 1.22 9.48
CA LYS A 162 17.59 0.89 9.28
C LYS A 162 17.80 -0.23 8.26
N LEU A 163 16.95 -1.25 8.29
CA LEU A 163 16.99 -2.35 7.32
C LEU A 163 16.68 -1.84 5.91
N ARG A 164 15.64 -1.01 5.75
CA ARG A 164 15.28 -0.35 4.49
C ARG A 164 16.47 0.45 3.96
N ASP A 165 17.03 1.35 4.76
CA ASP A 165 18.12 2.23 4.33
C ASP A 165 19.36 1.40 3.95
N SER A 166 19.63 0.29 4.66
CA SER A 166 20.71 -0.65 4.32
C SER A 166 20.44 -1.42 3.03
N TYR A 167 19.20 -1.85 2.81
CA TYR A 167 18.76 -2.53 1.59
C TYR A 167 18.84 -1.60 0.37
N GLU A 168 18.44 -0.33 0.52
CA GLU A 168 18.59 0.69 -0.52
C GLU A 168 20.06 0.97 -0.84
N ALA A 169 20.92 1.08 0.18
CA ALA A 169 22.35 1.24 -0.01
C ALA A 169 22.98 0.01 -0.71
N TYR A 170 22.52 -1.20 -0.39
CA TYR A 170 22.92 -2.42 -1.08
C TYR A 170 22.51 -2.38 -2.55
N ILE A 171 21.26 -2.06 -2.85
CA ILE A 171 20.74 -1.95 -4.23
C ILE A 171 21.54 -0.91 -5.01
N GLN A 172 21.83 0.26 -4.43
CA GLN A 172 22.63 1.30 -5.09
C GLN A 172 24.06 0.84 -5.39
N LYS A 173 24.72 0.18 -4.44
CA LYS A 173 26.08 -0.37 -4.63
C LYS A 173 26.10 -1.50 -5.65
N HIS A 174 25.10 -2.38 -5.61
CA HIS A 174 24.96 -3.47 -6.56
C HIS A 174 24.66 -2.94 -7.97
N HIS A 175 23.83 -1.90 -8.08
CA HIS A 175 23.58 -1.17 -9.32
C HIS A 175 24.88 -0.56 -9.87
N ALA A 176 25.65 0.17 -9.07
CA ALA A 176 26.95 0.72 -9.49
C ALA A 176 27.92 -0.39 -9.94
N HIS A 177 27.97 -1.51 -9.23
CA HIS A 177 28.81 -2.65 -9.63
C HIS A 177 28.37 -3.28 -10.96
N ILE A 178 27.08 -3.49 -11.18
CA ILE A 178 26.59 -4.12 -12.42
C ILE A 178 26.62 -3.14 -13.61
N TYR A 179 26.20 -1.89 -13.39
CA TYR A 179 26.06 -0.89 -14.43
C TYR A 179 27.42 -0.29 -14.82
N ASP A 180 28.20 0.19 -13.84
CA ASP A 180 29.43 0.94 -14.11
C ASP A 180 30.64 0.03 -14.40
N ILE A 181 30.64 -1.21 -13.87
CA ILE A 181 31.80 -2.13 -14.01
C ILE A 181 31.56 -3.21 -15.07
N ASN A 182 30.32 -3.70 -15.22
CA ASN A 182 30.00 -4.84 -16.10
C ASN A 182 29.13 -4.47 -17.32
N GLY A 183 28.83 -3.19 -17.54
CA GLY A 183 28.07 -2.71 -18.72
C GLY A 183 26.59 -3.09 -18.70
N GLY A 184 25.99 -3.26 -17.53
CA GLY A 184 24.57 -3.55 -17.39
C GLY A 184 23.67 -2.48 -18.02
N GLY A 185 22.58 -2.88 -18.67
CA GLY A 185 21.63 -1.97 -19.30
C GLY A 185 20.69 -1.26 -18.31
N THR A 186 19.88 -0.34 -18.82
CA THR A 186 18.89 0.43 -18.04
C THR A 186 17.81 -0.42 -17.36
N ILE A 187 17.67 -1.69 -17.76
CA ILE A 187 16.78 -2.68 -17.13
C ILE A 187 17.10 -2.88 -15.64
N TYR A 188 18.37 -2.85 -15.25
CA TYR A 188 18.78 -3.02 -13.85
C TYR A 188 18.32 -1.87 -12.96
N SER A 189 18.28 -0.63 -13.47
CA SER A 189 17.75 0.52 -12.71
C SER A 189 16.25 0.36 -12.44
N ILE A 190 15.52 -0.20 -13.39
CA ILE A 190 14.08 -0.47 -13.28
C ILE A 190 13.85 -1.60 -12.27
N GLU A 191 14.60 -2.70 -12.36
CA GLU A 191 14.54 -3.82 -11.40
C GLU A 191 14.87 -3.37 -9.98
N ALA A 192 15.95 -2.60 -9.80
CA ALA A 192 16.34 -2.01 -8.53
C ALA A 192 15.22 -1.14 -7.94
N SER A 193 14.58 -0.31 -8.76
CA SER A 193 13.49 0.57 -8.32
C SER A 193 12.22 -0.20 -7.97
N ASN A 194 11.90 -1.25 -8.73
CA ASN A 194 10.82 -2.19 -8.42
C ASN A 194 11.07 -2.92 -7.10
N ALA A 195 12.30 -3.40 -6.87
CA ALA A 195 12.66 -4.09 -5.63
C ALA A 195 12.55 -3.16 -4.40
N ARG A 196 12.95 -1.89 -4.53
CA ARG A 196 12.76 -0.87 -3.47
C ARG A 196 11.28 -0.62 -3.19
N LEU A 197 10.46 -0.43 -4.23
CA LEU A 197 9.02 -0.24 -4.09
C LEU A 197 8.34 -1.47 -3.46
N GLY A 198 8.67 -2.67 -3.92
CA GLY A 198 8.15 -3.93 -3.37
C GLY A 198 8.46 -4.11 -1.89
N PHE A 199 9.70 -3.82 -1.47
CA PHE A 199 10.08 -3.89 -0.06
C PHE A 199 9.27 -2.93 0.83
N LEU A 200 9.00 -1.73 0.35
CA LEU A 200 8.14 -0.76 1.04
C LEU A 200 6.67 -1.22 1.10
N LYS A 201 6.12 -1.72 -0.02
CA LYS A 201 4.76 -2.27 -0.10
C LYS A 201 4.53 -3.36 0.94
N MET A 202 5.48 -4.30 1.09
CA MET A 202 5.38 -5.38 2.09
C MET A 202 5.16 -4.84 3.51
N ARG A 203 5.89 -3.78 3.89
CA ARG A 203 5.74 -3.18 5.22
C ARG A 203 4.42 -2.42 5.37
N VAL A 204 3.94 -1.77 4.32
CA VAL A 204 2.61 -1.13 4.31
C VAL A 204 1.51 -2.17 4.53
N ASN A 205 1.56 -3.29 3.80
CA ASN A 205 0.64 -4.42 3.96
C ASN A 205 0.66 -4.94 5.40
N GLU A 206 1.85 -5.17 5.96
CA GLU A 206 2.03 -5.66 7.32
C GLU A 206 1.42 -4.71 8.37
N LEU A 207 1.73 -3.42 8.28
CA LEU A 207 1.21 -2.40 9.21
C LEU A 207 -0.31 -2.28 9.11
N PHE A 208 -0.87 -2.34 7.89
CA PHE A 208 -2.31 -2.34 7.70
C PHE A 208 -2.97 -3.58 8.31
N SER A 209 -2.43 -4.78 8.08
CA SER A 209 -2.95 -6.02 8.68
C SER A 209 -2.93 -5.96 10.19
N ARG A 210 -1.81 -5.52 10.80
CA ARG A 210 -1.71 -5.36 12.26
C ARG A 210 -2.70 -4.34 12.79
N TYR A 211 -2.92 -3.23 12.08
CA TYR A 211 -3.97 -2.27 12.40
C TYR A 211 -5.36 -2.92 12.33
N LEU A 212 -5.66 -3.66 11.27
CA LEU A 212 -6.95 -4.30 11.07
C LEU A 212 -7.25 -5.33 12.17
N MET A 213 -6.26 -6.17 12.53
CA MET A 213 -6.35 -7.11 13.66
C MET A 213 -6.58 -6.43 15.01
N MET A 214 -6.18 -5.16 15.16
CA MET A 214 -6.41 -4.42 16.39
C MET A 214 -7.82 -3.85 16.46
N ILE A 215 -8.46 -3.53 15.35
CA ILE A 215 -9.82 -2.96 15.33
C ILE A 215 -10.91 -4.02 15.13
N THR A 216 -10.56 -5.16 14.57
CA THR A 216 -11.42 -6.35 14.49
C THR A 216 -11.08 -7.26 15.66
N ASP A 217 -12.06 -7.94 16.27
CA ASP A 217 -11.81 -8.82 17.42
C ASP A 217 -11.15 -10.15 16.99
N GLY A 218 -9.89 -10.06 16.54
CA GLY A 218 -8.95 -11.18 16.39
C GLY A 218 -9.09 -12.06 15.14
N GLY A 219 -10.10 -11.84 14.29
CA GLY A 219 -10.35 -12.68 13.10
C GLY A 219 -9.98 -12.00 11.79
N VAL A 220 -8.69 -11.88 11.48
CA VAL A 220 -8.26 -11.55 10.11
C VAL A 220 -7.27 -12.61 9.66
N GLU A 221 -7.72 -13.52 8.81
CA GLU A 221 -6.83 -14.42 8.06
C GLU A 221 -5.98 -13.57 7.11
N PHE A 222 -4.69 -13.47 7.41
CA PHE A 222 -3.70 -12.71 6.65
C PHE A 222 -3.63 -13.15 5.18
N ASP A 223 -3.85 -14.45 4.93
CA ASP A 223 -3.85 -15.06 3.60
C ASP A 223 -5.06 -14.66 2.75
N SER A 224 -6.18 -14.26 3.38
CA SER A 224 -7.39 -13.89 2.67
C SER A 224 -7.36 -12.47 2.11
N ILE A 225 -6.47 -11.59 2.58
CA ILE A 225 -6.44 -10.17 2.17
C ILE A 225 -5.51 -9.96 0.96
N PHE A 226 -4.48 -10.80 0.80
CA PHE A 226 -3.40 -10.55 -0.16
C PHE A 226 -3.22 -11.62 -1.24
N GLY A 227 -4.13 -12.60 -1.35
CA GLY A 227 -4.16 -13.51 -2.51
C GLY A 227 -2.86 -14.30 -2.72
N CYS A 228 -2.02 -14.45 -1.70
CA CYS A 228 -0.99 -15.48 -1.70
C CYS A 228 -1.67 -16.79 -1.35
N LYS A 229 -2.37 -17.38 -2.33
CA LYS A 229 -2.42 -18.84 -2.35
C LYS A 229 -0.97 -19.26 -2.57
N LEU A 230 -0.31 -19.73 -1.52
CA LEU A 230 0.70 -20.74 -1.73
C LEU A 230 -0.06 -21.87 -2.39
N ASP A 231 0.13 -22.05 -3.70
CA ASP A 231 -0.32 -23.27 -4.34
C ASP A 231 0.35 -24.40 -3.57
N ASP A 232 -0.45 -25.10 -2.76
CA ASP A 232 -0.08 -26.37 -2.15
C ASP A 232 0.10 -27.37 -3.30
N GLY A 233 1.33 -27.46 -3.82
CA GLY A 233 1.76 -28.43 -4.85
C GLY A 233 2.68 -27.76 -5.87
N ASP A 234 3.94 -28.12 -6.08
CA ASP A 234 4.67 -29.34 -5.75
C ASP A 234 6.13 -28.97 -5.45
N ILE A 235 6.69 -29.57 -4.39
CA ILE A 235 8.14 -29.85 -4.28
C ILE A 235 8.37 -31.23 -4.88
#